data_AF-A0A9X6AGE2-F1
#
_entry.id   AF-A0A9X6AGE2-F1
#
_cell.length_a   1.000
_cell.length_b   1.000
_cell.length_c   1.000
_cell.angle_alpha   90.00
_cell.angle_beta   90.00
_cell.angle_gamma   90.00
#
_symmetry.space_group_name_H-M   'P 1'
#
loop_
_entity.id
_entity.type
_entity.pdbx_description
1 polymer ?
#
loop_
_entity_poly.entity_id
_entity_poly.type
_entity_poly.pdbx_seq_one_letter_code
_entity_poly.pdbx_strand_id
1 'polypeptide(L)'
;MGVAALTWLLINAYFIVSEPRSWLSGIALPLTQKANLHGQGLVGISLYFTDGSDRLAWYSHASMLLAAGLLGLFVLFVRRLGPAAVVLPWCAFFLATRSQDGYYLMMTPLWLAAAVTAPPSAFTTAWQPRPAFLRGPHRQRARIATGVLLIVPALVASTLAVTGSPPLRMRLVGESRTTTAKAVTALTVRVTNLGDTALTPHFTLTTGQGMGRYWSIKSGPATLDRHASASYELLPPSGSFTLPQAGVRVRLRAVSA
;
A
#
# COMPACT_ATOMS: atom_id res chain seq x y z
N MET A 1 -11.86 2.01 27.72
CA MET A 1 -10.40 1.93 27.49
C MET A 1 -9.73 0.88 28.37
N GLY A 2 -9.89 0.89 29.70
CA GLY A 2 -9.23 -0.08 30.59
C GLY A 2 -9.53 -1.55 30.27
N VAL A 3 -10.81 -1.90 30.08
CA VAL A 3 -11.21 -3.28 29.72
C VAL A 3 -10.64 -3.69 28.35
N ALA A 4 -10.78 -2.84 27.32
CA ALA A 4 -10.24 -3.15 26.00
C ALA A 4 -8.71 -3.32 25.99
N ALA A 5 -7.98 -2.44 26.70
CA ALA A 5 -6.53 -2.54 26.83
C ALA A 5 -6.12 -3.80 27.61
N LEU A 6 -6.86 -4.13 28.68
CA LEU A 6 -6.62 -5.33 29.47
C LEU A 6 -6.90 -6.60 28.65
N THR A 7 -8.04 -6.67 27.96
CA THR A 7 -8.37 -7.79 27.07
C THR A 7 -7.33 -7.95 25.97
N TRP A 8 -6.92 -6.84 25.33
CA TRP A 8 -5.87 -6.87 24.31
C TRP A 8 -4.54 -7.37 24.87
N LEU A 9 -4.13 -6.87 26.04
CA LEU A 9 -2.90 -7.33 26.72
C LEU A 9 -2.99 -8.80 27.08
N LEU A 10 -4.10 -9.27 27.64
CA LEU A 10 -4.28 -10.68 28.00
C LEU A 10 -4.17 -11.62 26.79
N ILE A 11 -4.77 -11.23 25.67
CA ILE A 11 -4.69 -12.00 24.42
C ILE A 11 -3.25 -11.99 23.85
N ASN A 12 -2.52 -10.89 23.99
CA ASN A 12 -1.19 -10.74 23.38
C ASN A 12 -0.02 -11.07 24.33
N ALA A 13 -0.25 -11.21 25.63
CA ALA A 13 0.79 -11.31 26.64
C ALA A 13 1.76 -12.46 26.39
N TYR A 14 1.22 -13.63 26.00
CA TYR A 14 2.04 -14.79 25.65
C TYR A 14 3.04 -14.43 24.55
N PHE A 15 2.57 -13.93 23.41
CA PHE A 15 3.42 -13.59 22.26
C PHE A 15 4.41 -12.45 22.55
N ILE A 16 4.02 -11.47 23.35
CA ILE A 16 4.90 -10.36 23.76
C ILE A 16 6.08 -10.89 24.57
N VAL A 17 5.85 -11.87 25.45
CA VAL A 17 6.88 -12.42 26.34
C VAL A 17 7.71 -13.51 25.67
N SER A 18 7.07 -14.43 24.94
CA SER A 18 7.75 -15.58 24.33
C SER A 18 8.44 -15.24 23.01
N GLU A 19 7.85 -14.37 22.19
CA GLU A 19 8.26 -14.14 20.81
C GLU A 19 8.17 -12.66 20.38
N PRO A 20 8.80 -11.72 21.11
CA PRO A 20 8.59 -10.28 20.92
C PRO A 20 8.93 -9.78 19.50
N ARG A 21 9.98 -10.34 18.88
CA ARG A 21 10.37 -9.96 17.50
C ARG A 21 9.37 -10.47 16.47
N SER A 22 8.96 -11.74 16.58
CA SER A 22 7.97 -12.34 15.68
C SER A 22 6.63 -11.64 15.80
N TRP A 23 6.19 -11.37 17.03
CA TRP A 23 4.99 -10.60 17.34
C TRP A 23 5.01 -9.20 16.71
N LEU A 24 6.11 -8.46 16.88
CA LEU A 24 6.26 -7.12 16.29
C LEU A 24 6.24 -7.19 14.76
N SER A 25 6.97 -8.15 14.18
CA SER A 25 6.99 -8.36 12.73
C SER A 25 5.62 -8.77 12.17
N GLY A 26 4.85 -9.56 12.93
CA GLY A 26 3.50 -9.99 12.61
C GLY A 26 2.48 -8.84 12.61
N ILE A 27 2.56 -7.93 13.58
CA ILE A 27 1.73 -6.72 13.61
C ILE A 27 2.11 -5.78 12.46
N ALA A 28 3.40 -5.68 12.14
CA ALA A 28 3.89 -4.85 11.05
C ALA A 28 3.70 -5.51 9.67
N LEU A 29 3.31 -6.78 9.60
CA LEU A 29 3.24 -7.57 8.36
C LEU A 29 2.27 -6.95 7.33
N PRO A 30 1.05 -6.48 7.69
CA PRO A 30 0.18 -5.77 6.76
C PRO A 30 0.78 -4.49 6.16
N LEU A 31 1.80 -3.92 6.82
CA LEU A 31 2.47 -2.69 6.41
C LEU A 31 3.80 -2.97 5.68
N THR A 32 4.51 -4.03 6.03
CA THR A 32 5.87 -4.37 5.53
C THR A 32 5.89 -5.42 4.43
N GLN A 33 4.82 -6.22 4.30
CA GLN A 33 4.80 -7.32 3.35
C GLN A 33 4.79 -6.79 1.90
N LYS A 34 5.83 -7.15 1.15
CA LYS A 34 6.04 -6.76 -0.26
C LYS A 34 5.14 -7.49 -1.28
N ALA A 35 4.01 -8.06 -0.85
CA ALA A 35 3.24 -9.00 -1.66
C ALA A 35 2.13 -8.34 -2.49
N ASN A 36 2.11 -8.69 -3.79
CA ASN A 36 1.14 -8.39 -4.84
C ASN A 36 0.31 -7.11 -4.68
N LEU A 37 0.70 -6.08 -5.44
CA LEU A 37 0.00 -4.79 -5.60
C LEU A 37 -1.49 -4.99 -5.92
N HIS A 38 -2.31 -4.99 -4.88
CA HIS A 38 -3.78 -4.98 -4.94
C HIS A 38 -4.36 -3.78 -4.17
N GLY A 39 -3.51 -2.82 -3.79
CA GLY A 39 -3.91 -1.66 -3.02
C GLY A 39 -4.88 -0.78 -3.78
N GLN A 40 -5.98 -0.47 -3.10
CA GLN A 40 -6.84 0.65 -3.44
C GLN A 40 -6.24 1.91 -2.78
N GLY A 41 -6.50 3.11 -3.27
CA GLY A 41 -5.90 4.34 -2.73
C GLY A 41 -4.62 4.78 -3.47
N LEU A 42 -3.63 5.31 -2.74
CA LEU A 42 -2.58 6.17 -3.33
C LEU A 42 -1.62 5.41 -4.26
N VAL A 43 -1.44 4.10 -4.05
CA VAL A 43 -0.69 3.21 -4.96
C VAL A 43 -1.32 3.12 -6.35
N GLY A 44 -2.63 3.38 -6.46
CA GLY A 44 -3.32 3.46 -7.74
C GLY A 44 -2.72 4.51 -8.68
N ILE A 45 -2.15 5.60 -8.15
CA ILE A 45 -1.46 6.62 -8.96
C ILE A 45 -0.30 5.97 -9.70
N SER A 46 0.57 5.25 -8.99
CA SER A 46 1.69 4.56 -9.62
C SER A 46 1.27 3.46 -10.59
N LEU A 47 0.15 2.79 -10.32
CA LEU A 47 -0.33 1.68 -11.14
C LEU A 47 -1.07 2.11 -12.41
N TYR A 48 -1.71 3.29 -12.40
CA TYR A 48 -2.61 3.73 -13.47
C TYR A 48 -2.16 4.98 -14.21
N PHE A 49 -1.36 5.83 -13.58
CA PHE A 49 -0.99 7.16 -14.11
C PHE A 49 0.51 7.31 -14.40
N THR A 50 1.41 6.62 -13.70
CA THR A 50 2.88 6.77 -13.90
C THR A 50 3.57 5.51 -14.44
N ASP A 51 2.79 4.53 -14.93
CA ASP A 51 3.28 3.25 -15.50
C ASP A 51 4.21 2.42 -14.58
N GLY A 52 4.22 2.71 -13.27
CA GLY A 52 5.01 2.03 -12.25
C GLY A 52 5.72 2.98 -11.30
N SER A 53 6.53 2.40 -10.40
CA SER A 53 7.43 3.11 -9.48
C SER A 53 8.53 2.15 -9.01
N ASP A 54 9.78 2.63 -8.96
CA ASP A 54 10.92 1.97 -8.32
C ASP A 54 10.86 2.09 -6.78
N ARG A 55 10.00 2.95 -6.26
CA ARG A 55 9.93 3.36 -4.85
C ARG A 55 8.71 2.81 -4.13
N LEU A 56 8.21 1.65 -4.54
CA LEU A 56 7.00 1.05 -3.94
C LEU A 56 7.12 0.80 -2.44
N ALA A 57 8.33 0.55 -1.93
CA ALA A 57 8.58 0.43 -0.49
C ALA A 57 8.24 1.71 0.28
N TRP A 58 8.30 2.89 -0.34
CA TRP A 58 7.97 4.16 0.32
C TRP A 58 6.49 4.29 0.66
N TYR A 59 5.58 3.57 -0.03
CA TYR A 59 4.18 3.47 0.37
C TYR A 59 4.02 2.82 1.75
N SER A 60 4.76 1.73 2.00
CA SER A 60 4.80 1.08 3.31
C SER A 60 5.32 2.00 4.41
N HIS A 61 6.41 2.72 4.15
CA HIS A 61 6.96 3.72 5.08
C HIS A 61 5.96 4.85 5.34
N ALA A 62 5.32 5.37 4.29
CA ALA A 62 4.33 6.43 4.40
C ALA A 62 3.12 5.98 5.24
N SER A 63 2.65 4.75 5.05
CA SER A 63 1.58 4.16 5.85
C SER A 63 1.96 4.05 7.33
N MET A 64 3.16 3.56 7.65
CA MET A 64 3.65 3.47 9.04
C MET A 64 3.82 4.85 9.69
N LEU A 65 4.40 5.81 8.98
CA LEU A 65 4.56 7.19 9.44
C LEU A 65 3.20 7.86 9.67
N LEU A 66 2.22 7.61 8.80
CA LEU A 66 0.87 8.12 8.96
C LEU A 66 0.19 7.49 10.18
N ALA A 67 0.31 6.17 10.37
CA ALA A 67 -0.23 5.48 11.55
C ALA A 67 0.37 6.05 12.85
N ALA A 68 1.69 6.25 12.90
CA ALA A 68 2.37 6.85 14.03
C ALA A 68 1.94 8.31 14.26
N GLY A 69 1.83 9.11 13.20
CA GLY A 69 1.36 10.50 13.26
C GLY A 69 -0.08 10.62 13.77
N LEU A 70 -0.98 9.77 13.26
CA LEU A 70 -2.38 9.72 13.68
C LEU A 70 -2.53 9.23 15.13
N LEU A 71 -1.71 8.27 15.56
CA LEU A 71 -1.66 7.84 16.96
C LEU A 71 -1.18 9.00 17.86
N GLY A 72 -0.11 9.70 17.48
CA GLY A 72 0.38 10.86 18.21
C GLY A 72 -0.67 11.97 18.31
N LEU A 73 -1.35 12.26 17.20
CA LEU A 73 -2.47 13.20 17.16
C LEU A 73 -3.61 12.76 18.09
N PHE A 74 -4.01 11.49 18.01
CA PHE A 74 -5.06 10.93 18.84
C PHE A 74 -4.73 11.06 20.32
N VAL A 75 -3.51 10.71 20.73
CA VAL A 75 -3.05 10.82 22.13
C VAL A 75 -3.04 12.27 22.59
N LEU A 76 -2.45 13.19 21.80
CA LEU A 76 -2.33 14.61 22.18
C LEU A 76 -3.68 15.35 22.18
N PHE A 77 -4.63 14.91 21.36
CA PHE A 77 -5.90 15.59 21.12
C PHE A 77 -7.13 14.70 21.33
N VAL A 78 -7.03 13.69 22.22
CA VAL A 78 -8.09 12.67 22.43
C VAL A 78 -9.45 13.27 22.78
N ARG A 79 -9.49 14.39 23.49
CA ARG A 79 -10.75 15.08 23.83
C ARG A 79 -11.50 15.61 22.61
N ARG A 80 -10.79 15.85 21.51
CA ARG A 80 -11.34 16.33 20.24
C ARG A 80 -11.48 15.19 19.22
N LEU A 81 -10.49 14.30 19.16
CA LEU A 81 -10.41 13.21 18.19
C LEU A 81 -11.04 11.90 18.68
N GLY A 82 -11.51 11.86 19.92
CA GLY A 82 -12.18 10.71 20.54
C GLY A 82 -13.26 10.06 19.67
N PRO A 83 -14.22 10.83 19.12
CA PRO A 83 -15.24 10.28 18.22
C PRO A 83 -14.67 9.64 16.95
N ALA A 84 -13.48 10.06 16.51
CA ALA A 84 -12.80 9.53 15.33
C ALA A 84 -11.89 8.33 15.64
N ALA A 85 -11.80 7.87 16.89
CA ALA A 85 -10.88 6.81 17.32
C ALA A 85 -10.99 5.52 16.49
N VAL A 86 -12.21 5.15 16.09
CA VAL A 86 -12.46 3.93 15.31
C VAL A 86 -12.15 4.07 13.83
N VAL A 87 -12.02 5.31 13.31
CA VAL A 87 -11.76 5.59 11.88
C VAL A 87 -10.28 5.93 11.65
N LEU A 88 -9.65 6.66 12.58
CA LEU A 88 -8.28 7.17 12.42
C LEU A 88 -7.24 6.09 12.03
N PRO A 89 -7.20 4.89 12.65
CA PRO A 89 -6.24 3.87 12.26
C PRO A 89 -6.38 3.45 10.79
N TRP A 90 -7.58 3.54 10.24
CA TRP A 90 -7.86 3.10 8.87
C TRP A 90 -7.29 4.04 7.82
N CYS A 91 -7.14 5.34 8.14
CA CYS A 91 -6.54 6.31 7.24
C CYS A 91 -5.10 5.92 6.81
N ALA A 92 -4.35 5.23 7.66
CA ALA A 92 -3.02 4.74 7.33
C ALA A 92 -3.05 3.71 6.19
N PHE A 93 -4.10 2.88 6.13
CA PHE A 93 -4.22 1.87 5.07
C PHE A 93 -4.45 2.48 3.70
N PHE A 94 -4.95 3.72 3.59
CA PHE A 94 -5.08 4.44 2.31
C PHE A 94 -3.76 4.53 1.52
N LEU A 95 -2.64 4.51 2.24
CA LEU A 95 -1.28 4.54 1.67
C LEU A 95 -0.68 3.15 1.48
N ALA A 96 -1.29 2.10 2.01
CA ALA A 96 -0.78 0.74 1.93
C ALA A 96 -0.98 0.15 0.52
N THR A 97 -0.06 -0.73 0.11
CA THR A 97 -0.07 -1.39 -1.21
C THR A 97 -1.01 -2.61 -1.29
N ARG A 98 -1.76 -2.90 -0.23
CA ARG A 98 -2.63 -4.07 -0.07
C ARG A 98 -4.11 -3.72 -0.25
N SER A 99 -4.90 -4.66 -0.76
CA SER A 99 -6.36 -4.53 -0.91
C SER A 99 -7.03 -4.03 0.37
N GLN A 100 -7.90 -3.05 0.20
CA GLN A 100 -8.58 -2.32 1.26
C GLN A 100 -10.04 -2.74 1.45
N ASP A 101 -10.62 -3.44 0.48
CA ASP A 101 -12.03 -3.82 0.46
C ASP A 101 -12.48 -4.48 1.76
N GLY A 102 -11.73 -5.47 2.25
CA GLY A 102 -12.06 -6.13 3.52
C GLY A 102 -11.98 -5.19 4.72
N TYR A 103 -11.08 -4.22 4.70
CA TYR A 103 -10.84 -3.32 5.84
C TYR A 103 -11.92 -2.24 5.96
N TYR A 104 -12.31 -1.60 4.86
CA TYR A 104 -13.30 -0.53 4.90
C TYR A 104 -14.73 -1.09 4.96
N LEU A 105 -15.04 -2.12 4.18
CA LEU A 105 -16.38 -2.68 4.12
C LEU A 105 -16.79 -3.33 5.45
N MET A 106 -15.91 -4.14 6.05
CA MET A 106 -16.21 -4.85 7.30
C MET A 106 -16.27 -3.91 8.51
N MET A 107 -15.61 -2.75 8.45
CA MET A 107 -15.55 -1.80 9.56
C MET A 107 -16.63 -0.73 9.49
N THR A 108 -17.31 -0.58 8.35
CA THR A 108 -18.38 0.41 8.18
C THR A 108 -19.50 0.26 9.24
N PRO A 109 -20.00 -0.96 9.56
CA PRO A 109 -20.98 -1.12 10.64
C PRO A 109 -20.42 -0.69 12.02
N LEU A 110 -19.15 -0.99 12.30
CA LEU A 110 -18.49 -0.56 13.54
C LEU A 110 -18.37 0.96 13.62
N TRP A 111 -18.05 1.62 12.51
CA TRP A 111 -17.98 3.09 12.45
C TRP A 111 -19.33 3.74 12.67
N LEU A 112 -20.39 3.18 12.08
CA LEU A 112 -21.76 3.64 12.32
C LEU A 112 -22.15 3.46 13.79
N ALA A 113 -21.89 2.28 14.36
CA ALA A 113 -22.16 2.02 15.77
C ALA A 113 -21.41 3.00 16.68
N ALA A 114 -20.13 3.25 16.42
CA ALA A 114 -19.33 4.21 17.18
C ALA A 114 -19.83 5.66 17.02
N ALA A 115 -20.23 6.06 15.81
CA ALA A 115 -20.78 7.40 15.57
C ALA A 115 -22.06 7.66 16.39
N VAL A 116 -22.88 6.62 16.59
CA VAL A 116 -24.11 6.69 17.39
C VAL A 116 -23.83 6.59 18.90
N THR A 117 -22.84 5.78 19.31
CA THR A 117 -22.63 5.43 20.72
C THR A 117 -21.51 6.18 21.43
N ALA A 118 -20.65 6.90 20.71
CA ALA A 118 -19.51 7.62 21.26
C ALA A 118 -19.63 9.15 21.01
N PRO A 119 -20.55 9.85 21.69
CA PRO A 119 -20.73 11.28 21.48
C PRO A 119 -19.49 12.07 21.92
N PRO A 120 -19.22 13.25 21.33
CA PRO A 120 -18.09 14.10 21.72
C PRO A 120 -18.03 14.42 23.22
N SER A 121 -19.20 14.51 23.88
CA SER A 121 -19.33 14.76 25.32
C SER A 121 -18.64 13.68 26.17
N ALA A 122 -18.62 12.42 25.73
CA ALA A 122 -17.98 11.32 26.42
C ALA A 122 -16.46 11.46 26.53
N PHE A 123 -15.85 12.31 25.70
CA PHE A 123 -14.40 12.52 25.67
C PHE A 123 -13.95 13.80 26.39
N THR A 124 -14.87 14.61 26.91
CA THR A 124 -14.54 15.89 27.57
C THR A 124 -13.65 15.72 28.82
N THR A 125 -13.87 14.65 29.56
CA THR A 125 -13.13 14.27 30.77
C THR A 125 -11.98 13.31 30.50
N ALA A 126 -11.79 12.88 29.24
CA ALA A 126 -10.71 11.96 28.88
C ALA A 126 -9.36 12.51 29.32
N TRP A 127 -8.52 11.62 29.86
CA TRP A 127 -7.15 11.96 30.19
C TRP A 127 -6.41 12.33 28.90
N GLN A 128 -5.73 13.48 28.89
CA GLN A 128 -4.90 13.91 27.77
C GLN A 128 -3.57 14.43 28.30
N PRO A 129 -2.44 14.12 27.65
CA PRO A 129 -1.17 14.76 27.93
C PRO A 129 -1.28 16.26 27.59
N ARG A 130 -0.68 17.09 28.43
CA ARG A 130 -0.72 18.55 28.27
C ARG A 130 0.71 19.10 28.28
N PRO A 131 1.53 18.90 27.24
CA PRO A 131 2.88 19.46 27.23
C PRO A 131 2.86 20.99 27.29
N ALA A 132 3.88 21.59 27.93
CA ALA A 132 3.90 23.03 28.27
C ALA A 132 3.76 23.95 27.04
N PHE A 133 4.41 23.60 25.93
CA PHE A 133 4.37 24.36 24.68
C PHE A 133 2.96 24.41 24.03
N LEU A 134 2.05 23.49 24.39
CA LEU A 134 0.66 23.49 23.92
C LEU A 134 -0.30 24.28 24.83
N ARG A 135 0.19 24.86 25.94
CA ARG A 135 -0.62 25.62 26.91
C ARG A 135 -0.41 27.15 26.83
N GLY A 136 0.67 27.60 26.20
CA GLY A 136 1.08 29.02 26.18
C GLY A 136 0.21 29.96 25.33
N PRO A 137 0.58 31.25 25.25
CA PRO A 137 -0.16 32.28 24.51
C PRO A 137 -0.30 31.95 23.01
N HIS A 138 0.67 31.22 22.45
CA HIS A 138 0.66 30.75 21.06
C HIS A 138 0.08 29.34 20.87
N ARG A 139 -0.74 28.84 21.81
CA ARG A 139 -1.28 27.47 21.80
C ARG A 139 -1.91 27.07 20.47
N GLN A 140 -2.62 27.96 19.79
CA GLN A 140 -3.29 27.62 18.53
C GLN A 140 -2.27 27.32 17.43
N ARG A 141 -1.25 28.17 17.29
CA ARG A 141 -0.14 27.96 16.34
C ARG A 141 0.64 26.70 16.70
N ALA A 142 0.95 26.49 17.98
CA ALA A 142 1.67 25.31 18.44
C ALA A 142 0.91 23.99 18.15
N ARG A 143 -0.42 23.98 18.33
CA ARG A 143 -1.26 22.82 18.00
C ARG A 143 -1.27 22.52 16.50
N ILE A 144 -1.42 23.54 15.67
CA ILE A 144 -1.36 23.40 14.21
C ILE A 144 0.02 22.87 13.80
N ALA A 145 1.09 23.51 14.27
CA ALA A 145 2.46 23.09 13.98
C ALA A 145 2.73 21.64 14.40
N THR A 146 2.26 21.24 15.59
CA THR A 146 2.38 19.85 16.05
C THR A 146 1.65 18.89 15.13
N GLY A 147 0.42 19.22 14.72
CA GLY A 147 -0.34 18.36 13.82
C GLY A 147 0.29 18.25 12.43
N VAL A 148 0.83 19.35 11.90
CA VAL A 148 1.59 19.37 10.65
C VAL A 148 2.85 18.51 10.78
N LEU A 149 3.66 18.71 11.82
CA LEU A 149 4.90 17.96 12.04
C LEU A 149 4.67 16.45 12.14
N LEU A 150 3.54 16.02 12.70
CA LEU A 150 3.18 14.60 12.81
C LEU A 150 2.76 13.95 11.48
N ILE A 151 2.25 14.74 10.52
CA ILE A 151 1.75 14.23 9.23
C ILE A 151 2.77 14.41 8.10
N VAL A 152 3.59 15.47 8.14
CA VAL A 152 4.55 15.82 7.07
C VAL A 152 5.45 14.65 6.65
N PRO A 153 6.05 13.86 7.57
CA PRO A 153 6.89 12.73 7.16
C PRO A 153 6.16 11.72 6.27
N ALA A 154 4.89 11.44 6.57
CA ALA A 154 4.07 10.55 5.77
C ALA A 154 3.75 11.13 4.38
N LEU A 155 3.50 12.44 4.31
CA LEU A 155 3.27 13.13 3.04
C LEU A 155 4.54 13.11 2.18
N VAL A 156 5.70 13.44 2.74
CA VAL A 156 6.99 13.38 2.04
C VAL A 156 7.25 11.98 1.51
N ALA A 157 7.08 10.95 2.34
CA ALA A 157 7.24 9.56 1.90
C ALA A 157 6.25 9.18 0.79
N SER A 158 4.99 9.64 0.87
CA SER A 158 3.98 9.41 -0.17
C SER A 158 4.38 10.09 -1.49
N THR A 159 4.86 11.33 -1.44
CA THR A 159 5.32 12.07 -2.62
C THR A 159 6.52 11.38 -3.26
N LEU A 160 7.48 10.89 -2.47
CA LEU A 160 8.62 10.13 -2.97
C LEU A 160 8.20 8.82 -3.64
N ALA A 161 7.15 8.16 -3.12
CA ALA A 161 6.62 6.93 -3.71
C ALA A 161 5.96 7.19 -5.08
N VAL A 162 5.12 8.24 -5.16
CA VAL A 162 4.40 8.62 -6.39
C VAL A 162 5.32 9.14 -7.49
N THR A 163 6.37 9.88 -7.11
CA THR A 163 7.33 10.45 -8.07
C THR A 163 8.44 9.48 -8.46
N GLY A 164 8.39 8.24 -7.96
CA GLY A 164 9.27 7.16 -8.42
C GLY A 164 9.08 6.88 -9.91
N SER A 165 10.17 6.53 -10.60
CA SER A 165 10.15 6.23 -12.02
C SER A 165 10.16 4.72 -12.24
N PRO A 166 9.44 4.19 -13.25
CA PRO A 166 9.49 2.76 -13.53
C PRO A 166 10.91 2.37 -13.99
N PRO A 167 11.58 1.43 -13.31
CA PRO A 167 12.96 1.07 -13.64
C PRO A 167 13.03 0.19 -14.91
N LEU A 168 11.90 -0.37 -15.36
CA LEU A 168 11.82 -1.20 -16.55
C LEU A 168 11.02 -0.50 -17.65
N ARG A 169 11.66 -0.25 -18.79
CA ARG A 169 10.98 0.15 -20.02
C ARG A 169 10.65 -1.10 -20.82
N MET A 170 9.37 -1.32 -21.09
CA MET A 170 8.89 -2.48 -21.83
C MET A 170 8.28 -2.04 -23.15
N ARG A 171 8.66 -2.72 -24.24
CA ARG A 171 8.08 -2.53 -25.57
C ARG A 171 7.63 -3.87 -26.12
N LEU A 172 6.37 -3.96 -26.51
CA LEU A 172 5.89 -5.12 -27.26
C LEU A 172 6.54 -5.14 -28.64
N VAL A 173 7.18 -6.24 -29.00
CA VAL A 173 7.88 -6.41 -30.30
C VAL A 173 7.18 -7.43 -31.18
N GLY A 174 6.43 -8.37 -30.59
CA GLY A 174 5.65 -9.34 -31.34
C GLY A 174 4.61 -10.03 -30.49
N GLU A 175 3.63 -10.65 -31.15
CA GLU A 175 2.60 -11.47 -30.52
C GLU A 175 2.28 -12.67 -31.41
N SER A 176 1.94 -13.79 -30.78
CA SER A 176 1.39 -14.96 -31.46
C SER A 176 -0.05 -15.12 -31.03
N ARG A 177 -0.93 -15.41 -31.98
CA ARG A 177 -2.38 -15.55 -31.77
C ARG A 177 -2.86 -16.93 -32.21
N THR A 178 -3.99 -17.35 -31.65
CA THR A 178 -4.72 -18.51 -32.18
C THR A 178 -5.26 -18.24 -33.57
N THR A 179 -5.60 -19.31 -34.31
CA THR A 179 -6.16 -19.25 -35.67
C THR A 179 -7.43 -18.42 -35.77
N THR A 180 -8.19 -18.31 -34.68
CA THR A 180 -9.41 -17.49 -34.59
C THR A 180 -9.14 -16.04 -34.17
N ALA A 181 -7.87 -15.63 -34.03
CA ALA A 181 -7.36 -14.30 -33.67
C ALA A 181 -7.89 -13.67 -32.37
N LYS A 182 -8.74 -14.37 -31.62
CA LYS A 182 -9.38 -13.91 -30.37
C LYS A 182 -8.55 -14.16 -29.12
N ALA A 183 -7.49 -14.96 -29.20
CA ALA A 183 -6.62 -15.25 -28.07
C ALA A 183 -5.15 -15.15 -28.44
N VAL A 184 -4.36 -14.63 -27.50
CA VAL A 184 -2.89 -14.52 -27.57
C VAL A 184 -2.28 -15.77 -26.94
N THR A 185 -1.35 -16.42 -27.64
CA THR A 185 -0.65 -17.63 -27.17
C THR A 185 0.79 -17.35 -26.75
N ALA A 186 1.40 -16.28 -27.27
CA ALA A 186 2.72 -15.82 -26.83
C ALA A 186 2.87 -14.31 -27.04
N LEU A 187 3.68 -13.67 -26.19
CA LEU A 187 4.08 -12.27 -26.34
C LEU A 187 5.60 -12.16 -26.36
N THR A 188 6.15 -11.42 -27.32
CA THR A 188 7.57 -11.07 -27.36
C THR A 188 7.74 -9.63 -26.93
N VAL A 189 8.44 -9.42 -25.82
CA VAL A 189 8.61 -8.11 -25.19
C VAL A 189 10.09 -7.79 -25.10
N ARG A 190 10.49 -6.61 -25.57
CA ARG A 190 11.82 -6.07 -25.27
C ARG A 190 11.74 -5.29 -23.97
N VAL A 191 12.58 -5.67 -23.02
CA VAL A 191 12.66 -5.08 -21.70
C VAL A 191 14.04 -4.46 -21.54
N THR A 192 14.07 -3.20 -21.13
CA THR A 192 15.28 -2.44 -20.82
C THR A 192 15.24 -2.04 -19.35
N ASN A 193 16.23 -2.44 -18.57
CA ASN A 193 16.43 -1.96 -17.22
C ASN A 193 17.13 -0.60 -17.30
N LEU A 194 16.48 0.46 -16.84
CA LEU A 194 17.02 1.81 -16.75
C LEU A 194 17.59 2.11 -15.36
N GLY A 195 17.41 1.18 -14.41
CA GLY A 195 17.87 1.31 -13.04
C GLY A 195 19.32 0.87 -12.85
N ASP A 196 19.85 1.21 -11.67
CA ASP A 196 21.24 0.94 -11.29
C ASP A 196 21.46 -0.45 -10.65
N THR A 197 20.39 -1.21 -10.44
CA THR A 197 20.41 -2.55 -9.83
C THR A 197 19.94 -3.60 -10.83
N ALA A 198 20.48 -4.81 -10.74
CA ALA A 198 19.96 -5.95 -11.46
C ALA A 198 18.54 -6.31 -10.95
N LEU A 199 17.66 -6.74 -11.84
CA LEU A 199 16.26 -7.04 -11.55
C LEU A 199 15.89 -8.44 -12.08
N THR A 200 15.01 -9.14 -11.37
CA THR A 200 14.46 -10.45 -11.75
C THR A 200 12.96 -10.31 -12.08
N PRO A 201 12.61 -9.92 -13.33
CA PRO A 201 11.25 -9.55 -13.67
C PRO A 201 10.32 -10.77 -13.81
N HIS A 202 9.18 -10.71 -13.14
CA HIS A 202 8.03 -11.59 -13.34
C HIS A 202 6.89 -10.83 -14.00
N PHE A 203 6.32 -11.38 -15.08
CA PHE A 203 5.38 -10.66 -15.94
C PHE A 203 3.93 -11.07 -15.69
N THR A 204 3.01 -10.13 -15.81
CA THR A 204 1.56 -10.38 -15.76
C THR A 204 0.80 -9.39 -16.65
N LEU A 205 -0.38 -9.79 -17.12
CA LEU A 205 -1.32 -8.89 -17.79
C LEU A 205 -2.44 -8.47 -16.84
N THR A 206 -2.83 -7.20 -16.94
CA THR A 206 -3.93 -6.63 -16.17
C THR A 206 -4.91 -5.90 -17.08
N THR A 207 -6.20 -6.08 -16.84
CA THR A 207 -7.30 -5.39 -17.53
C THR A 207 -8.07 -4.44 -16.62
N GLY A 208 -7.72 -4.39 -15.32
CA GLY A 208 -8.43 -3.63 -14.29
C GLY A 208 -7.63 -3.46 -13.00
N GLN A 209 -8.33 -3.53 -11.85
CA GLN A 209 -7.78 -3.31 -10.49
C GLN A 209 -7.01 -4.50 -9.91
N GLY A 210 -7.25 -5.72 -10.40
CA GLY A 210 -6.58 -6.94 -9.94
C GLY A 210 -5.31 -7.27 -10.70
N MET A 211 -4.39 -7.99 -10.06
CA MET A 211 -3.29 -8.65 -10.76
C MET A 211 -3.75 -9.95 -11.40
N GLY A 212 -3.41 -10.14 -12.68
CA GLY A 212 -3.54 -11.44 -13.33
C GLY A 212 -2.50 -12.44 -12.81
N ARG A 213 -2.70 -13.71 -13.13
CA ARG A 213 -1.70 -14.75 -12.90
C ARG A 213 -0.41 -14.42 -13.66
N TYR A 214 0.73 -14.75 -13.06
CA TYR A 214 2.02 -14.57 -13.71
C TYR A 214 2.13 -15.44 -14.97
N TRP A 215 2.72 -14.85 -16.00
CA TRP A 215 3.05 -15.51 -17.26
C TRP A 215 4.41 -16.20 -17.11
N SER A 216 4.58 -17.36 -17.74
CA SER A 216 5.87 -18.04 -17.74
C SER A 216 6.80 -17.43 -18.79
N ILE A 217 8.10 -17.40 -18.48
CA ILE A 217 9.14 -16.96 -19.40
C ILE A 217 9.63 -18.21 -20.15
N LYS A 218 9.37 -18.27 -21.46
CA LYS A 218 9.88 -19.34 -22.33
C LYS A 218 11.32 -19.09 -22.74
N SER A 219 11.66 -17.85 -23.05
CA SER A 219 13.02 -17.42 -23.38
C SER A 219 13.30 -16.01 -22.86
N GLY A 220 14.56 -15.74 -22.52
CA GLY A 220 15.02 -14.50 -21.89
C GLY A 220 15.81 -14.77 -20.60
N PRO A 221 16.65 -13.83 -20.15
CA PRO A 221 17.45 -14.02 -18.94
C PRO A 221 16.58 -13.88 -17.68
N ALA A 222 16.79 -14.75 -16.69
CA ALA A 222 16.07 -14.68 -15.42
C ALA A 222 16.35 -13.37 -14.66
N THR A 223 17.58 -12.89 -14.73
CA THR A 223 18.03 -11.63 -14.16
C THR A 223 18.46 -10.69 -15.30
N LEU A 224 17.95 -9.47 -15.30
CA LEU A 224 18.34 -8.41 -16.21
C LEU A 224 19.24 -7.43 -15.46
N ASP A 225 20.50 -7.35 -15.88
CA ASP A 225 21.49 -6.45 -15.28
C ASP A 225 21.08 -4.97 -15.40
N ARG A 226 21.73 -4.13 -14.60
CA ARG A 226 21.58 -2.67 -14.66
C ARG A 226 21.87 -2.16 -16.07
N HIS A 227 21.08 -1.21 -16.55
CA HIS A 227 21.24 -0.59 -17.88
C HIS A 227 21.21 -1.58 -19.07
N ALA A 228 20.81 -2.84 -18.84
CA ALA A 228 20.80 -3.87 -19.87
C ALA A 228 19.43 -3.99 -20.56
N SER A 229 19.43 -4.57 -21.76
CA SER A 229 18.21 -4.87 -22.52
C SER A 229 18.17 -6.33 -22.95
N ALA A 230 17.01 -6.96 -22.83
CA ALA A 230 16.78 -8.32 -23.31
C ALA A 230 15.39 -8.47 -23.94
N SER A 231 15.25 -9.48 -24.79
CA SER A 231 13.95 -9.90 -25.34
C SER A 231 13.43 -11.09 -24.53
N TYR A 232 12.16 -11.03 -24.16
CA TYR A 232 11.46 -12.06 -23.42
C TYR A 232 10.31 -12.62 -24.25
N GLU A 233 10.22 -13.95 -24.33
CA GLU A 233 9.04 -14.63 -24.85
C GLU A 233 8.20 -15.11 -23.66
N LEU A 234 6.99 -14.59 -23.56
CA LEU A 234 6.06 -14.82 -22.45
C LEU A 234 4.91 -15.70 -22.90
N LEU A 235 4.58 -16.71 -22.07
CA LEU A 235 3.45 -17.60 -22.29
C LEU A 235 2.35 -17.38 -21.23
N PRO A 236 1.07 -17.33 -21.64
CA PRO A 236 -0.02 -17.21 -20.71
C PRO A 236 -0.17 -18.48 -19.85
N PRO A 237 -0.60 -18.35 -18.59
CA PRO A 237 -0.66 -19.46 -17.63
C PRO A 237 -1.64 -20.57 -18.01
N SER A 238 -2.65 -20.27 -18.83
CA SER A 238 -3.64 -21.21 -19.36
C SER A 238 -3.38 -21.59 -20.83
N GLY A 239 -2.17 -21.35 -21.35
CA GLY A 239 -1.80 -21.63 -22.75
C GLY A 239 -2.37 -20.64 -23.78
N SER A 240 -3.43 -19.92 -23.45
CA SER A 240 -3.91 -18.76 -24.21
C SER A 240 -4.51 -17.68 -23.28
N PHE A 241 -4.47 -16.43 -23.75
CA PHE A 241 -5.12 -15.27 -23.12
C PHE A 241 -6.16 -14.69 -24.07
N THR A 242 -7.43 -14.83 -23.73
CA THR A 242 -8.53 -14.27 -24.52
C THR A 242 -8.53 -12.75 -24.42
N LEU A 243 -8.54 -12.09 -25.57
CA LEU A 243 -8.58 -10.63 -25.61
C LEU A 243 -9.93 -10.13 -25.09
N PRO A 244 -9.94 -9.11 -24.22
CA PRO A 244 -11.20 -8.52 -23.75
C PRO A 244 -11.92 -7.76 -24.86
N GLN A 245 -13.15 -7.32 -24.59
CA GLN A 245 -13.94 -6.51 -25.51
C GLN A 245 -13.21 -5.22 -25.92
N ALA A 246 -13.58 -4.70 -27.10
CA ALA A 246 -13.05 -3.44 -27.59
C ALA A 246 -13.22 -2.31 -26.56
N GLY A 247 -12.17 -1.51 -26.37
CA GLY A 247 -12.15 -0.41 -25.37
C GLY A 247 -11.50 -0.78 -24.03
N VAL A 248 -11.28 -2.06 -23.73
CA VAL A 248 -10.55 -2.47 -22.51
C VAL A 248 -9.04 -2.32 -22.71
N ARG A 249 -8.40 -1.50 -21.87
CA ARG A 249 -6.94 -1.35 -21.87
C ARG A 249 -6.28 -2.56 -21.20
N VAL A 250 -5.48 -3.29 -21.97
CA VAL A 250 -4.61 -4.35 -21.45
C VAL A 250 -3.24 -3.76 -21.12
N ARG A 251 -2.76 -3.95 -19.89
CA ARG A 251 -1.45 -3.48 -19.43
C ARG A 251 -0.56 -4.67 -19.08
N LEU A 252 0.62 -4.72 -19.69
CA LEU A 252 1.71 -5.59 -19.26
C LEU A 252 2.42 -4.97 -18.06
N ARG A 253 2.60 -5.77 -17.01
CA ARG A 253 3.29 -5.37 -15.79
C ARG A 253 4.43 -6.33 -15.50
N ALA A 254 5.51 -5.80 -14.95
CA ALA A 254 6.63 -6.57 -14.42
C ALA A 254 6.78 -6.29 -12.93
N VAL A 255 7.01 -7.34 -12.15
CA VAL A 255 7.32 -7.26 -10.71
C VAL A 255 8.66 -7.93 -10.48
N SER A 256 9.58 -7.24 -9.82
CA SER A 256 10.88 -7.79 -9.43
C SER A 256 10.97 -7.89 -7.92
N ALA A 257 11.63 -8.95 -7.43
CA ALA A 257 12.08 -9.04 -6.04
C ALA A 257 13.38 -8.25 -5.82
#